data_AF-A0A381I748-F1
#
_entry.id   AF-A0A381I748-F1
#
_cell.length_a   1.000
_cell.length_b   1.000
_cell.length_c   1.000
_cell.angle_alpha   90.00
_cell.angle_beta   90.00
_cell.angle_gamma   90.00
#
_symmetry.space_group_name_H-M   'P 1'
#
loop_
_entity.id
_entity.type
_entity.pdbx_description
1 polymer ?
#
loop_
_entity_poly.entity_id
_entity_poly.type
_entity_poly.pdbx_seq_one_letter_code
_entity_poly.pdbx_strand_id
1 'polypeptide(L)' 'MPLKKIIDYIKLNILNGTFKINSKLPSERKIADLFNISRIPVRNAINILCKEGILRAVPYSSPIVEGFKKV' A
#
# COMPACT_ATOMS: atom_id res chain seq x y z
N MET A 1 -10.46 -12.78 -4.86
CA MET A 1 -9.04 -12.34 -4.97
C MET A 1 -8.40 -12.37 -3.59
N PRO A 2 -7.23 -12.99 -3.39
CA PRO A 2 -6.59 -13.05 -2.08
C PRO A 2 -5.95 -11.71 -1.71
N LEU A 3 -6.21 -11.22 -0.49
CA LEU A 3 -5.66 -9.99 0.06
C LEU A 3 -4.13 -9.91 -0.02
N LYS A 4 -3.48 -11.08 0.06
CA LYS A 4 -2.04 -11.26 -0.11
C LYS A 4 -1.49 -10.67 -1.42
N LYS A 5 -2.22 -10.79 -2.54
CA LYS A 5 -1.78 -10.23 -3.84
C LYS A 5 -1.65 -8.71 -3.82
N ILE A 6 -2.51 -8.00 -3.09
CA ILE A 6 -2.47 -6.54 -2.99
C ILE A 6 -1.26 -6.11 -2.16
N ILE A 7 -1.03 -6.82 -1.05
CA ILE A 7 0.15 -6.62 -0.21
C ILE A 7 1.41 -6.83 -1.03
N ASP A 8 1.54 -7.99 -1.68
CA ASP A 8 2.70 -8.34 -2.48
C ASP A 8 2.93 -7.32 -3.60
N TYR A 9 1.87 -6.89 -4.30
CA TYR A 9 1.96 -5.85 -5.31
C TYR A 9 2.54 -4.54 -4.74
N ILE A 10 2.01 -4.04 -3.63
CA ILE A 10 2.51 -2.79 -3.03
C ILE A 10 3.97 -2.97 -2.59
N LYS A 11 4.29 -4.07 -1.91
CA LYS A 11 5.66 -4.39 -1.47
C LYS A 11 6.62 -4.42 -2.64
N LEU A 12 6.28 -5.12 -3.71
CA LEU A 12 7.13 -5.27 -4.90
C LEU A 12 7.34 -3.93 -5.61
N ASN A 13 6.31 -3.08 -5.70
CA ASN A 13 6.44 -1.74 -6.29
C ASN A 13 7.29 -0.80 -5.45
N ILE A 14 7.27 -0.93 -4.12
CA ILE A 14 8.19 -0.19 -3.24
C ILE A 14 9.62 -0.70 -3.43
N LEU A 15 9.82 -2.03 -3.48
CA LEU A 15 11.13 -2.64 -3.70
C LEU A 15 11.74 -2.30 -5.07
N ASN A 16 10.91 -2.27 -6.12
CA ASN A 16 11.32 -1.87 -7.46
C ASN A 16 11.56 -0.37 -7.61
N GLY A 17 11.26 0.44 -6.58
CA GLY A 17 11.41 1.89 -6.62
C GLY A 17 10.30 2.62 -7.39
N THR A 18 9.27 1.91 -7.87
CA THR A 18 8.06 2.51 -8.46
C THR A 18 7.36 3.43 -7.45
N PHE A 19 7.23 2.94 -6.21
CA PHE A 19 6.72 3.73 -5.09
C PHE A 19 7.89 4.21 -4.23
N LYS A 20 8.24 5.48 -4.39
CA LYS A 20 9.36 6.08 -3.65
C LYS A 20 9.06 6.13 -2.16
N ILE A 21 10.08 5.89 -1.36
CA ILE A 21 10.06 6.13 0.08
C ILE A 21 9.80 7.62 0.31
N ASN A 22 9.03 7.94 1.34
CA ASN A 22 8.49 9.26 1.66
C ASN A 22 7.57 9.86 0.59
N SER A 23 7.12 9.08 -0.40
CA SER A 23 6.11 9.50 -1.36
C SER A 23 4.71 8.99 -1.00
N LYS A 24 3.70 9.64 -1.58
CA LYS A 24 2.29 9.24 -1.40
C LYS A 24 2.02 7.97 -2.22
N LEU A 25 1.50 6.95 -1.55
CA LEU A 25 0.92 5.77 -2.20
C LEU A 25 -0.30 6.20 -3.04
N PRO A 26 -0.60 5.56 -4.17
CA PRO A 26 -1.92 5.69 -4.79
C PRO A 26 -3.04 5.44 -3.77
N SER A 27 -4.09 6.25 -3.86
CA SER A 27 -5.28 6.14 -3.01
C SER A 27 -5.92 4.76 -3.08
N GLU A 28 -6.60 4.34 -2.01
CA GLU A 28 -7.39 3.10 -1.95
C GLU A 28 -8.28 2.90 -3.18
N ARG A 29 -8.92 3.99 -3.65
CA ARG A 29 -9.77 3.98 -4.85
C ARG A 29 -9.00 3.53 -6.08
N LYS A 30 -7.88 4.20 -6.41
CA LYS A 30 -7.03 3.84 -7.55
C LYS A 30 -6.56 2.39 -7.49
N ILE A 31 -6.16 1.90 -6.32
CA ILE A 31 -5.73 0.50 -6.16
C ILE A 31 -6.93 -0.43 -6.37
N ALA A 32 -8.09 -0.13 -5.80
CA ALA A 32 -9.31 -0.88 -6.00
C ALA A 32 -9.72 -0.95 -7.49
N ASP A 33 -9.62 0.18 -8.21
CA ASP A 33 -9.92 0.28 -9.63
C ASP A 33 -8.92 -0.51 -10.49
N LEU A 34 -7.61 -0.44 -10.16
CA LEU A 34 -6.55 -1.22 -10.83
C LEU A 34 -6.79 -2.73 -10.75
N PHE A 35 -7.29 -3.20 -9.61
CA PHE A 35 -7.59 -4.61 -9.40
C PHE A 35 -9.05 -4.97 -9.73
N ASN A 36 -9.87 -3.97 -10.09
CA ASN A 36 -11.31 -4.08 -10.31
C ASN A 36 -12.04 -4.80 -9.14
N ILE A 37 -11.75 -4.37 -7.91
CA ILE A 37 -12.27 -4.95 -6.66
C ILE A 37 -12.91 -3.89 -5.75
N SER A 38 -13.65 -4.36 -4.75
CA SER A 38 -14.16 -3.51 -3.66
C SER A 38 -13.03 -2.90 -2.82
N ARG A 39 -13.30 -1.75 -2.20
CA ARG A 39 -12.31 -1.00 -1.38
C ARG A 39 -11.94 -1.70 -0.06
N ILE A 40 -12.80 -2.59 0.44
CA ILE A 40 -12.63 -3.30 1.72
C ILE A 40 -11.31 -4.09 1.78
N PRO A 41 -11.03 -5.02 0.84
CA PRO A 41 -9.76 -5.76 0.83
C PRO A 41 -8.53 -4.87 0.65
N VAL A 42 -8.63 -3.79 -0.12
CA VAL A 42 -7.54 -2.80 -0.29
C VAL A 42 -7.23 -2.12 1.03
N ARG A 43 -8.25 -1.63 1.74
CA ARG A 43 -8.10 -1.01 3.05
C ARG A 43 -7.45 -1.96 4.05
N ASN A 44 -7.88 -3.22 4.06
CA ASN A 44 -7.29 -4.22 4.94
C ASN A 44 -5.80 -4.48 4.60
N ALA A 45 -5.44 -4.55 3.31
CA ALA A 45 -4.05 -4.68 2.87
C ALA A 45 -3.18 -3.49 3.31
N ILE A 46 -3.68 -2.27 3.13
CA ILE A 46 -2.99 -1.05 3.58
C ILE A 46 -2.82 -1.06 5.10
N ASN A 47 -3.86 -1.43 5.86
CA ASN A 47 -3.76 -1.53 7.33
C ASN A 47 -2.69 -2.54 7.78
N ILE A 48 -2.57 -3.67 7.10
CA ILE A 48 -1.52 -4.66 7.39
C ILE A 48 -0.14 -4.07 7.12
N LEU A 49 0.04 -3.43 5.96
CA LEU A 49 1.30 -2.76 5.61
C LEU A 49 1.65 -1.61 6.57
N CYS A 50 0.65 -0.90 7.09
CA CYS A 50 0.84 0.11 8.12
C CYS A 50 1.28 -0.51 9.45
N LYS A 51 0.68 -1.64 9.85
CA LYS A 51 1.09 -2.38 11.05
C LYS A 51 2.50 -2.95 10.93
N GLU A 52 2.91 -3.34 9.72
CA GLU A 52 4.28 -3.78 9.43
C GLU A 52 5.29 -2.61 9.39
N GLY A 53 4.84 -1.36 9.46
CA GLY A 53 5.71 -0.17 9.40
C GLY A 53 6.23 0.17 8.00
N ILE A 54 5.66 -0.44 6.96
CA ILE A 54 6.05 -0.20 5.55
C ILE A 54 5.33 1.05 5.01
N LEU A 55 4.09 1.24 5.45
CA LEU A 55 3.26 2.40 5.14
C LEU A 55 2.93 3.17 6.40
N ARG A 56 2.66 4.46 6.25
CA ARG A 56 2.08 5.30 7.29
C ARG A 56 0.72 5.80 6.82
N ALA A 57 -0.33 5.35 7.51
CA ALA A 57 -1.66 5.90 7.30
C ALA A 57 -1.68 7.37 7.75
N VAL A 58 -2.21 8.23 6.90
CA VAL A 58 -2.39 9.66 7.20
C VAL A 58 -3.89 9.95 7.19
N PRO A 59 -4.46 10.53 8.26
CA PRO A 59 -5.87 10.88 8.28
C PRO A 59 -6.17 11.89 7.16
N TYR A 60 -7.29 11.66 6.47
CA TYR A 60 -7.76 12.49 5.34
C TYR A 60 -6.83 12.56 4.12
N SER A 61 -5.81 11.69 4.04
CA SER A 61 -4.83 11.71 2.94
C SER A 61 -4.48 10.29 2.47
N SER A 62 -3.74 10.21 1.36
CA SER A 62 -3.20 8.93 0.89
C SER A 62 -2.07 8.47 1.83
N PRO A 63 -1.92 7.14 2.05
CA PRO A 63 -0.84 6.60 2.87
C PRO A 63 0.52 7.04 2.33
N ILE A 64 1.48 7.26 3.22
CA ILE A 64 2.86 7.58 2.85
C ILE A 64 3.68 6.29 2.92
N VAL A 65 4.55 6.07 1.93
CA VAL A 65 5.48 4.95 1.92
C VAL A 65 6.64 5.26 2.87
N GLU A 66 6.81 4.49 3.95
CA GLU A 66 7.99 4.60 4.82
C GLU A 66 9.15 3.72 4.33
N GLY A 67 8.85 2.70 3.53
CA GLY A 67 9.83 1.78 2.98
C GLY A 67 10.13 0.61 3.92
N PHE A 68 10.93 -0.33 3.43
CA PHE A 68 11.44 -1.40 4.27
C PHE A 68 12.68 -0.87 4.99
N LYS A 69 12.71 -0.96 6.33
CA LYS A 69 13.98 -0.89 7.06
C LYS A 69 14.85 -2.03 6.53
N LYS A 70 15.74 -1.70 5.61
CA LYS A 70 16.83 -2.60 5.22
C LYS A 70 17.77 -2.60 6.43
N VAL A 71 17.66 -3.64 7.24
CA VAL A 71 18.67 -3.96 8.27
C VAL A 71 19.96 -4.31 7.55
#